data_AF-A0A0L1KIV2-F1
#
_entry.id   AF-A0A0L1KIV2-F1
#
_cell.length_a   1.000
_cell.length_b   1.000
_cell.length_c   1.000
_cell.angle_alpha   90.00
_cell.angle_beta   90.00
_cell.angle_gamma   90.00
#
_symmetry.space_group_name_H-M   'P 1'
#
loop_
_entity.id
_entity.type
_entity.pdbx_description
1 polymer ?
#
loop_
_entity_poly.entity_id
_entity_poly.type
_entity_poly.pdbx_seq_one_letter_code
_entity_poly.pdbx_strand_id
1 'polypeptide(L)'
;MSDPFLRPGEPDSKHAADVLSNLIGQRDADTSPRELMQEQLRDMHAFCYHFDPLTQYLAIADNLTAAEIRLDALRKLADPFGEH
;
A
#
# COMPACT_ATOMS: atom_id res chain seq x y z
N MET A 1 27.59 -9.01 26.98
CA MET A 1 26.61 -8.30 27.83
C MET A 1 25.34 -8.20 27.01
N SER A 2 24.24 -8.74 27.53
CA SER A 2 22.91 -8.71 26.90
C SER A 2 22.19 -7.40 27.23
N ASP A 3 21.52 -6.81 26.25
CA ASP A 3 20.81 -5.54 26.36
C ASP A 3 19.63 -5.66 27.36
N PRO A 4 19.57 -4.83 28.42
CA PRO A 4 18.58 -4.94 29.48
C PRO A 4 17.16 -4.48 29.09
N PHE A 5 16.94 -3.99 27.87
CA PHE A 5 15.62 -3.53 27.41
C PHE A 5 14.81 -4.58 26.63
N LEU A 6 15.38 -5.74 26.31
CA LEU A 6 14.68 -6.81 25.60
C LEU A 6 13.69 -7.55 26.52
N ARG A 7 12.40 -7.51 26.20
CA ARG A 7 11.39 -8.33 26.90
C ARG A 7 11.49 -9.80 26.47
N PRO A 8 11.20 -10.77 27.35
CA PRO A 8 11.21 -12.18 26.99
C PRO A 8 10.20 -12.45 25.87
N GLY A 9 10.69 -12.82 24.68
CA GLY A 9 9.87 -13.08 23.49
C GLY A 9 9.88 -11.98 22.42
N GLU A 10 10.63 -10.89 22.60
CA GLU A 10 10.85 -9.93 21.51
C GLU A 10 11.70 -10.57 20.41
N PRO A 11 11.20 -10.63 19.15
CA PRO A 11 11.99 -11.17 18.05
C PRO A 11 13.26 -10.35 17.91
N ASP A 12 14.38 -11.04 17.69
CA ASP A 12 15.70 -10.46 17.46
C ASP A 12 15.55 -9.28 16.50
N SER A 13 15.91 -8.07 16.91
CA SER A 13 15.61 -6.81 16.22
C SER A 13 15.99 -6.80 14.72
N LYS A 14 16.94 -7.67 14.34
CA LYS A 14 17.31 -7.95 12.94
C LYS A 14 16.19 -8.59 12.13
N HIS A 15 15.45 -9.54 12.69
CA HIS A 15 14.36 -10.22 11.99
C HIS A 15 13.20 -9.27 11.66
N ALA A 16 12.86 -8.35 12.56
CA ALA A 16 11.84 -7.34 12.30
C ALA A 16 12.26 -6.38 11.17
N ALA A 17 13.54 -6.00 11.12
CA ALA A 17 14.08 -5.18 10.05
C ALA A 17 14.07 -5.90 8.69
N ASP A 18 14.41 -7.20 8.67
CA ASP A 18 14.39 -8.03 7.46
C ASP A 18 12.96 -8.25 6.93
N VAL A 19 11.97 -8.41 7.84
CA VAL A 19 10.56 -8.53 7.44
C VAL A 19 10.05 -7.21 6.88
N LEU A 20 10.39 -6.08 7.50
CA LEU A 20 10.00 -4.77 7.01
C LEU A 20 10.61 -4.50 5.64
N SER A 21 11.90 -4.73 5.42
CA SER A 21 12.55 -4.47 4.12
C SER A 21 11.93 -5.23 2.93
N ASN A 22 11.17 -6.29 3.17
CA ASN A 22 10.49 -7.07 2.13
C ASN A 22 9.10 -6.52 1.76
N LEU A 23 8.59 -5.52 2.46
CA LEU A 23 7.30 -4.89 2.17
C LEU A 23 7.49 -3.74 1.18
N ILE A 24 6.72 -3.77 0.09
CA ILE A 24 6.59 -2.64 -0.83
C ILE A 24 5.97 -1.46 -0.06
N GLY A 25 6.44 -0.23 -0.32
CA GLY A 25 5.93 0.99 0.34
C GLY A 25 6.61 1.36 1.66
N GLN A 26 7.66 0.62 2.06
CA GLN A 26 8.48 0.98 3.22
C GLN A 26 9.29 2.25 2.96
N ARG A 27 9.45 3.01 4.02
CA ARG A 27 10.07 4.33 4.00
C ARG A 27 11.46 4.24 4.60
N ASP A 28 12.42 4.85 3.94
CA ASP A 28 13.74 5.13 4.46
C ASP A 28 13.94 6.64 4.63
N ALA A 29 15.14 7.04 5.06
CA ALA A 29 15.47 8.44 5.27
C ALA A 29 15.53 9.26 3.97
N ASP A 30 15.67 8.61 2.82
CA ASP A 30 15.88 9.23 1.51
C ASP A 30 14.59 9.24 0.67
N THR A 31 13.52 8.60 1.15
CA THR A 31 12.23 8.53 0.45
C THR A 31 11.67 9.92 0.21
N SER A 32 11.53 10.30 -1.05
CA SER A 32 11.04 11.61 -1.45
C SER A 32 9.53 11.76 -1.21
N PRO A 33 9.02 13.00 -1.07
CA PRO A 33 7.57 13.23 -0.99
C PRO A 33 6.79 12.68 -2.18
N ARG A 34 7.40 12.61 -3.37
CA ARG A 34 6.77 12.05 -4.58
C ARG A 34 6.63 10.53 -4.48
N GLU A 35 7.67 9.83 -4.03
CA GLU A 35 7.62 8.38 -3.80
C GLU A 35 6.60 8.04 -2.71
N LEU A 36 6.56 8.81 -1.62
CA LEU A 36 5.53 8.64 -0.58
C LEU A 36 4.10 8.77 -1.13
N MET A 37 3.86 9.79 -1.97
CA MET A 37 2.55 9.99 -2.59
C MET A 37 2.22 8.85 -3.56
N GLN A 38 3.20 8.39 -4.33
CA GLN A 38 3.03 7.28 -5.27
C GLN A 38 2.58 6.00 -4.56
N GLU A 39 3.23 5.64 -3.45
CA GLU A 39 2.89 4.46 -2.67
C GLU A 39 1.52 4.61 -2.00
N GLN A 40 1.22 5.80 -1.45
CA GLN A 40 -0.10 6.08 -0.87
C GLN A 40 -1.24 5.92 -1.89
N LEU A 41 -1.04 6.37 -3.13
CA LEU A 41 -2.01 6.22 -4.21
C LEU A 41 -2.17 4.74 -4.59
N ARG A 42 -1.06 3.99 -4.68
CA ARG A 42 -1.11 2.55 -4.94
C ARG A 42 -1.89 1.81 -3.86
N ASP A 43 -1.65 2.12 -2.58
CA ASP A 43 -2.39 1.52 -1.47
C ASP A 43 -3.90 1.79 -1.58
N MET A 44 -4.29 3.03 -1.92
CA MET A 44 -5.69 3.38 -2.12
C MET A 44 -6.32 2.61 -3.29
N HIS A 45 -5.62 2.49 -4.42
CA HIS A 45 -6.13 1.75 -5.57
C HIS A 45 -6.19 0.24 -5.33
N ALA A 46 -5.21 -0.33 -4.62
CA ALA A 46 -5.25 -1.73 -4.18
C ALA A 46 -6.45 -1.98 -3.25
N PHE A 47 -6.72 -1.04 -2.34
CA PHE A 47 -7.90 -1.11 -1.47
C PHE A 47 -9.21 -1.03 -2.28
N CYS A 48 -9.33 -0.10 -3.22
CA CYS A 48 -10.49 0.00 -4.12
C CYS A 48 -10.71 -1.28 -4.97
N TYR A 49 -9.63 -1.94 -5.38
CA TYR A 49 -9.71 -3.18 -6.14
C TYR A 49 -10.24 -4.37 -5.31
N HIS A 50 -9.79 -4.46 -4.05
CA HIS A 50 -10.08 -5.61 -3.18
C HIS A 50 -11.33 -5.44 -2.31
N PHE A 51 -11.65 -4.21 -1.87
CA PHE A 51 -12.71 -3.96 -0.91
C PHE A 51 -14.08 -3.75 -1.59
N ASP A 52 -14.82 -4.85 -1.73
CA ASP A 52 -16.10 -4.89 -2.44
C ASP A 52 -17.11 -3.79 -2.08
N PRO A 53 -17.35 -3.42 -0.80
CA PRO A 53 -18.31 -2.36 -0.48
C PRO A 53 -17.94 -1.01 -1.11
N LEU A 54 -16.64 -0.68 -1.12
CA LEU A 54 -16.17 0.55 -1.76
C LEU A 54 -16.25 0.45 -3.28
N THR A 55 -15.86 -0.69 -3.87
CA THR A 55 -15.97 -0.90 -5.32
C THR A 55 -17.43 -0.74 -5.79
N GLN A 56 -18.39 -1.30 -5.05
CA GLN A 56 -19.82 -1.21 -5.36
C GLN A 56 -20.34 0.21 -5.21
N TYR A 57 -19.93 0.91 -4.15
CA TYR A 57 -20.29 2.31 -3.95
C TYR A 57 -19.84 3.19 -5.11
N LEU A 58 -18.58 3.04 -5.54
CA LEU A 58 -18.02 3.79 -6.68
C LEU A 58 -18.70 3.41 -8.00
N ALA A 59 -19.00 2.14 -8.21
CA ALA A 59 -19.72 1.68 -9.40
C ALA A 59 -21.10 2.35 -9.53
N ILE A 60 -21.83 2.48 -8.41
CA ILE A 60 -23.11 3.20 -8.38
C ILE A 60 -22.91 4.70 -8.64
N ALA A 61 -21.92 5.31 -7.98
CA ALA A 61 -21.65 6.75 -8.11
C ALA A 61 -21.31 7.16 -9.54
N ASP A 62 -20.50 6.35 -10.23
CA ASP A 62 -20.01 6.64 -11.58
C ASP A 62 -20.90 6.04 -12.69
N ASN A 63 -21.98 5.35 -12.33
CA ASN A 63 -22.85 4.60 -13.25
C ASN A 63 -22.04 3.63 -14.15
N LEU A 64 -21.11 2.92 -13.53
CA LEU A 64 -20.26 1.90 -14.13
C LEU A 64 -20.53 0.54 -13.49
N THR A 65 -20.02 -0.52 -14.10
CA THR A 65 -19.96 -1.84 -13.46
C THR A 65 -18.81 -1.90 -12.46
N ALA A 66 -18.97 -2.74 -11.42
CA ALA A 66 -17.86 -3.01 -10.49
C ALA A 66 -16.63 -3.62 -11.18
N ALA A 67 -16.78 -4.23 -12.36
CA ALA A 67 -15.65 -4.72 -13.16
C ALA A 67 -14.85 -3.58 -13.80
N GLU A 68 -15.54 -2.56 -14.31
CA GLU A 68 -14.90 -1.36 -14.87
C GLU A 68 -14.15 -0.57 -13.80
N ILE A 69 -14.72 -0.40 -12.60
CA ILE A 69 -14.03 0.24 -11.47
C ILE A 69 -12.77 -0.54 -11.08
N ARG A 70 -12.82 -1.87 -11.02
CA ARG A 70 -11.64 -2.69 -10.71
C ARG A 70 -10.58 -2.61 -11.80
N LEU A 71 -10.98 -2.57 -13.06
CA LEU A 71 -10.05 -2.42 -14.18
C LEU A 71 -9.36 -1.05 -14.14
N ASP A 72 -10.10 0.01 -13.84
CA ASP A 72 -9.57 1.35 -13.68
C ASP A 72 -8.59 1.43 -12.48
N ALA A 73 -8.94 0.82 -11.35
CA ALA A 73 -8.03 0.72 -10.20
C ALA A 73 -6.72 -0.01 -10.53
N LEU A 74 -6.77 -1.08 -11.34
CA LEU A 74 -5.57 -1.78 -11.83
C LEU A 74 -4.70 -0.90 -12.73
N ARG A 75 -5.31 -0.06 -13.59
CA ARG A 75 -4.55 0.89 -14.42
C ARG A 75 -3.86 1.94 -13.57
N LYS A 76 -4.56 2.47 -12.56
CA LYS A 76 -4.02 3.46 -11.62
C LYS A 76 -3.01 2.86 -10.63
N LEU A 77 -2.99 1.55 -10.42
CA LEU A 77 -1.88 0.89 -9.71
C LEU A 77 -0.58 0.93 -10.51
N ALA A 78 -0.66 0.75 -11.83
CA ALA A 78 0.49 0.80 -12.73
C ALA A 78 1.01 2.23 -12.90
N ASP A 79 0.10 3.19 -13.11
CA ASP A 79 0.39 4.61 -13.23
C ASP A 79 -0.53 5.44 -12.30
N PRO A 80 -0.15 5.63 -11.03
CA PRO A 80 -0.98 6.33 -10.04
C PRO A 80 -1.08 7.84 -10.26
N PHE A 81 -0.16 8.45 -11.02
CA PHE A 81 -0.23 9.87 -11.35
C PHE A 81 -0.97 10.15 -12.67
N GLY A 82 -1.15 9.13 -13.51
CA GLY A 82 -1.81 9.28 -14.81
C GLY A 82 -0.97 10.13 -15.77
N GLU A 83 0.35 9.95 -15.76
CA GLU A 83 1.28 10.66 -16.64
C GLU A 83 1.32 10.04 -18.07
N HIS A 84 0.46 9.06 -18.37
CA HIS A 84 0.33 8.39 -19.67
C HIS A 84 -1.05 8.50 -20.33
#